data_AF-A0A9D4Q365-F1
#
_entry.id   AF-A0A9D4Q365-F1
#
_cell.length_a   1.000
_cell.length_b   1.000
_cell.length_c   1.000
_cell.angle_alpha   90.00
_cell.angle_beta   90.00
_cell.angle_gamma   90.00
#
_symmetry.space_group_name_H-M   'P 1'
#
loop_
_entity.id
_entity.type
_entity.pdbx_description
1 polymer ?
#
loop_
_entity_poly.entity_id
_entity_poly.type
_entity_poly.pdbx_seq_one_letter_code
_entity_poly.pdbx_strand_id
1 'polypeptide(L)'
;MFAPYGRTCLCWLLLALPLLGVLAEDKYRFFRKTAKGKHDAMSLCDLQRAGFHGTSQCNHTRLASTCVLECNRGLKYEYLPPTNVYKCSAAGEWSPPDLPRCVDETQERLKKKAGSPPRRPSSGTCAVWGRGHYRTFDGSLFSFQSRCRHLLAHECRGDTFSVHVGDSQCSNDSASLFCRRSLDVYVEGLRFGFELDPPRVTLGNASARIPTTLEGLRVDYVAGRIVISSQLGFTVTWNGEDLVEVSVDASLKGSMCGLCGQYDDDPTNDFVNSHGRQVTSRSAFLDSWKRNELEG
;
A
#
# COMPACT_ATOMS: atom_id res chain seq x y z
N MET A 1 -16.72 35.92 38.34
CA MET A 1 -16.03 36.57 39.48
C MET A 1 -15.19 35.52 40.17
N PHE A 2 -13.87 35.72 40.10
CA PHE A 2 -12.82 35.36 41.05
C PHE A 2 -12.84 34.00 41.79
N ALA A 3 -11.90 33.13 41.37
CA ALA A 3 -10.99 32.41 42.28
C ALA A 3 -10.06 33.44 43.01
N PRO A 4 -9.23 33.12 44.04
CA PRO A 4 -8.63 31.80 44.25
C PRO A 4 -8.19 31.38 45.68
N TYR A 5 -7.74 30.11 45.69
CA TYR A 5 -6.67 29.52 46.47
C TYR A 5 -5.55 30.47 46.93
N GLY A 6 -5.08 30.24 48.15
CA GLY A 6 -3.87 30.83 48.72
C GLY A 6 -2.71 29.84 48.86
N ARG A 7 -1.57 30.44 49.27
CA ARG A 7 -0.25 29.91 49.66
C ARG A 7 0.79 29.90 48.52
N THR A 8 1.54 30.99 48.30
CA THR A 8 2.74 31.49 49.01
C THR A 8 3.97 30.57 48.92
N CYS A 9 5.01 31.04 48.23
CA CYS A 9 6.33 31.26 48.84
C CYS A 9 7.14 32.27 48.01
N LEU A 10 7.70 33.27 48.71
CA LEU A 10 8.52 34.37 48.21
C LEU A 10 9.95 33.91 47.86
N CYS A 11 10.62 34.63 46.94
CA CYS A 11 11.80 35.43 47.31
C CYS A 11 12.24 36.44 46.22
N TRP A 12 12.15 37.73 46.57
CA TRP A 12 13.03 38.89 46.32
C TRP A 12 14.06 38.85 45.18
N LEU A 13 13.94 39.73 44.16
CA LEU A 13 14.46 41.12 44.04
C LEU A 13 15.97 41.21 43.76
N LEU A 14 16.35 41.68 42.55
CA LEU A 14 17.02 42.98 42.36
C LEU A 14 17.36 43.25 40.88
N LEU A 15 17.08 44.49 40.49
CA LEU A 15 17.26 45.12 39.18
C LEU A 15 18.70 45.64 38.98
N ALA A 16 19.05 45.85 37.71
CA ALA A 16 19.63 47.08 37.13
C ALA A 16 20.93 46.91 36.30
N LEU A 17 20.79 47.19 35.00
CA LEU A 17 21.78 47.71 34.04
C LEU A 17 22.10 49.20 34.34
N PRO A 18 22.91 49.98 33.57
CA PRO A 18 24.04 49.70 32.64
C PRO A 18 25.26 50.67 32.85
N LEU A 19 26.36 50.56 32.07
CA LEU A 19 26.98 51.63 31.23
C LEU A 19 28.50 51.51 30.98
N LEU A 20 28.89 51.83 29.73
CA LEU A 20 30.18 52.32 29.18
C LEU A 20 31.37 51.34 29.21
N GLY A 21 32.15 51.08 28.16
CA GLY A 21 32.28 51.63 26.81
C GLY A 21 33.77 51.54 26.37
N VAL A 22 34.00 51.25 25.07
CA VAL A 22 35.10 51.77 24.22
C VAL A 22 36.40 50.91 24.00
N LEU A 23 36.65 50.66 22.69
CA LEU A 23 37.90 50.29 21.93
C LEU A 23 38.43 48.84 22.01
N ALA A 24 38.90 48.16 20.94
CA ALA A 24 39.34 48.59 19.59
C ALA A 24 39.20 47.45 18.55
N GLU A 25 39.08 47.85 17.28
CA GLU A 25 39.24 47.03 16.07
C GLU A 25 40.69 46.56 15.91
N ASP A 26 40.91 45.29 15.53
CA ASP A 26 41.69 44.90 14.34
C ASP A 26 42.05 43.40 14.34
N LYS A 27 41.39 42.62 13.46
CA LYS A 27 42.05 41.86 12.38
C LYS A 27 41.03 41.02 11.61
N TYR A 28 40.70 41.56 10.45
CA TYR A 28 40.02 40.88 9.36
C TYR A 28 40.90 39.75 8.79
N ARG A 29 40.23 38.62 8.46
CA ARG A 29 40.35 37.84 7.20
C ARG A 29 41.05 36.46 7.27
N PHE A 30 40.38 35.51 6.57
CA PHE A 30 40.70 34.10 6.29
C PHE A 30 40.35 33.10 7.41
N PHE A 31 39.26 32.33 7.38
CA PHE A 31 38.64 31.60 6.27
C PHE A 31 37.13 31.86 6.11
N ARG A 32 36.73 32.11 4.86
CA ARG A 32 35.34 32.09 4.39
C ARG A 32 34.89 30.63 4.18
N LYS A 33 33.66 30.35 4.64
CA LYS A 33 32.65 29.46 4.04
C LYS A 33 33.04 28.00 3.77
N THR A 34 32.47 27.09 4.55
CA THR A 34 31.71 25.97 3.96
C THR A 34 30.24 26.15 4.34
N ALA A 35 29.42 26.14 3.30
CA ALA A 35 28.02 26.49 3.34
C ALA A 35 27.22 25.47 4.16
N LYS A 36 26.36 25.99 5.02
CA LYS A 36 25.18 25.31 5.55
C LYS A 36 24.36 24.84 4.34
N GLY A 37 24.45 23.55 4.01
CA GLY A 37 23.72 22.93 2.91
C GLY A 37 22.22 22.97 3.21
N LYS A 38 21.55 24.01 2.72
CA LYS A 38 20.11 24.05 2.61
C LYS A 38 19.76 23.05 1.50
N HIS A 39 19.47 21.80 1.87
CA HIS A 39 18.96 20.84 0.91
C HIS A 39 17.55 21.30 0.53
N ASP A 40 17.44 21.94 -0.63
CA ASP A 40 16.14 22.19 -1.25
C ASP A 40 15.46 20.83 -1.49
N ALA A 41 14.15 20.75 -1.23
CA ALA A 41 13.31 19.59 -1.56
C ALA A 41 13.46 19.14 -3.03
N MET A 42 13.99 20.03 -3.87
CA MET A 42 14.41 19.81 -5.25
C MET A 42 15.50 18.73 -5.42
N SER A 43 16.33 18.46 -4.41
CA SER A 43 17.44 17.47 -4.51
C SER A 43 17.05 16.04 -4.10
N LEU A 44 15.94 15.88 -3.36
CA LEU A 44 15.47 14.56 -2.91
C LEU A 44 14.51 13.91 -3.91
N CYS A 45 13.83 14.70 -4.74
CA CYS A 45 12.87 14.26 -5.74
C CYS A 45 13.51 14.05 -7.13
N ASP A 46 14.71 13.47 -7.18
CA ASP A 46 15.41 13.18 -8.43
C ASP A 46 14.87 11.88 -9.04
N LEU A 47 14.21 12.00 -10.21
CA LEU A 47 13.61 10.89 -10.93
C LEU A 47 14.64 9.88 -11.45
N GLN A 48 15.82 10.33 -11.87
CA GLN A 48 16.89 9.42 -12.32
C GLN A 48 17.44 8.63 -11.15
N ARG A 49 17.62 9.28 -9.99
CA ARG A 49 18.03 8.62 -8.75
C ARG A 49 16.99 7.64 -8.23
N ALA A 50 15.71 7.93 -8.47
CA ALA A 50 14.59 7.05 -8.14
C ALA A 50 14.36 5.92 -9.19
N GLY A 51 15.22 5.83 -10.22
CA GLY A 51 15.21 4.73 -11.19
C GLY A 51 14.28 4.92 -12.40
N PHE A 52 13.73 6.12 -12.62
CA PHE A 52 12.96 6.44 -13.81
C PHE A 52 13.87 6.96 -14.93
N HIS A 53 13.83 6.28 -16.08
CA HIS A 53 14.63 6.60 -17.28
C HIS A 53 13.75 6.91 -18.50
N GLY A 54 12.86 7.91 -18.37
CA GLY A 54 11.99 8.39 -19.44
C GLY A 54 11.94 9.92 -19.50
N THR A 55 10.92 10.45 -20.18
CA THR A 55 10.59 11.87 -20.18
C THR A 55 9.72 12.22 -18.98
N SER A 56 9.96 13.40 -18.39
CA SER A 56 9.17 13.88 -17.26
C SER A 56 8.85 15.37 -17.38
N GLN A 57 7.63 15.74 -17.02
CA GLN A 57 7.21 17.14 -16.86
C GLN A 57 6.87 17.40 -15.40
N CYS A 58 7.72 18.13 -14.69
CA CYS A 58 7.57 18.37 -13.25
C CYS A 58 7.16 19.81 -12.93
N ASN A 59 6.19 19.96 -12.04
CA ASN A 59 5.82 21.21 -11.39
C ASN A 59 6.26 21.15 -9.92
N HIS A 60 7.15 22.07 -9.53
CA HIS A 60 7.80 22.07 -8.23
C HIS A 60 7.20 23.14 -7.31
N THR A 61 6.91 22.74 -6.08
CA THR A 61 6.51 23.65 -5.00
C THR A 61 7.49 23.52 -3.82
N ARG A 62 7.39 24.40 -2.83
CA ARG A 62 8.22 24.35 -1.61
C ARG A 62 8.01 23.08 -0.76
N LEU A 63 6.88 22.38 -0.94
CA LEU A 63 6.48 21.25 -0.10
C LEU A 63 6.40 19.91 -0.85
N ALA A 64 6.29 19.95 -2.18
CA ALA A 64 6.19 18.75 -3.01
C ALA A 64 6.53 19.04 -4.48
N SER A 65 6.94 18.01 -5.20
CA SER A 65 7.10 18.03 -6.67
C SER A 65 6.04 17.12 -7.30
N THR A 66 5.29 17.61 -8.28
CA THR A 66 4.35 16.78 -9.04
C THR A 66 4.89 16.59 -10.46
N CYS A 67 5.12 15.35 -10.88
CA CYS A 67 5.73 15.00 -12.15
C CYS A 67 4.80 14.12 -12.98
N VAL A 68 4.65 14.45 -14.26
CA VAL A 68 4.04 13.55 -15.25
C VAL A 68 5.16 12.77 -15.92
N LEU A 69 5.12 11.44 -15.84
CA LEU A 69 6.16 10.53 -16.32
C LEU A 69 5.69 9.78 -17.57
N GLU A 70 6.52 9.78 -18.61
CA GLU A 70 6.25 9.13 -19.90
C GLU A 70 7.50 8.43 -20.45
N CYS A 71 7.33 7.24 -21.04
CA CYS A 71 8.44 6.58 -21.72
C CYS A 71 8.80 7.27 -23.04
N ASN A 72 10.11 7.34 -23.32
CA ASN A 72 10.62 7.90 -24.57
C ASN A 72 10.08 7.12 -25.78
N ARG A 73 10.05 7.77 -26.95
CA ARG A 73 9.67 7.11 -28.22
C ARG A 73 10.50 5.84 -28.43
N GLY A 74 9.82 4.71 -28.67
CA GLY A 74 10.45 3.39 -28.85
C GLY A 74 10.60 2.57 -27.56
N LEU A 75 10.32 3.15 -26.40
CA LEU A 75 10.24 2.45 -25.13
C LEU A 75 8.78 2.28 -24.71
N LYS A 76 8.47 1.16 -24.08
CA LYS A 76 7.17 0.92 -23.45
C LYS A 76 7.35 0.75 -21.94
N TYR A 77 6.27 0.94 -21.20
CA TYR A 77 6.29 0.60 -19.79
C TYR A 77 6.49 -0.91 -19.62
N GLU A 78 7.37 -1.31 -18.70
CA GLU A 78 7.54 -2.72 -18.31
C GLU A 78 6.21 -3.28 -17.77
N TYR A 79 5.49 -2.45 -17.01
CA TYR A 79 4.11 -2.65 -16.57
C TYR A 79 3.39 -1.31 -16.63
N LEU A 80 2.13 -1.29 -17.08
CA LEU A 80 1.34 -0.06 -17.17
C LEU A 80 1.21 0.58 -15.77
N PRO A 81 1.69 1.81 -15.57
CA PRO A 81 1.67 2.43 -14.26
C PRO A 81 0.25 2.79 -13.80
N PRO A 82 0.04 2.89 -12.47
CA PRO A 82 -1.22 3.30 -11.86
C PRO A 82 -1.78 4.63 -12.38
N THR A 83 -0.87 5.53 -12.68
CA THR A 83 -1.07 6.90 -13.11
C THR A 83 0.24 7.32 -13.75
N ASN A 84 0.20 8.26 -14.70
CA ASN A 84 1.40 8.94 -15.16
C ASN A 84 1.79 10.10 -14.24
N VAL A 85 0.97 10.46 -13.23
CA VAL A 85 1.20 11.58 -12.32
C VAL A 85 1.74 11.10 -10.97
N TYR A 86 2.97 11.50 -10.64
CA TYR A 86 3.68 11.13 -9.43
C TYR A 86 3.98 12.35 -8.57
N LYS A 87 3.75 12.24 -7.26
CA LYS A 87 4.01 13.31 -6.29
C LYS A 87 5.14 12.89 -5.37
N CYS A 88 6.19 13.71 -5.30
CA CYS A 88 7.26 13.56 -4.33
C CYS A 88 7.07 14.53 -3.17
N SER A 89 7.06 14.03 -1.94
CA SER A 89 6.96 14.84 -0.73
C SER A 89 8.27 15.58 -0.43
N ALA A 90 8.24 16.57 0.47
CA ALA A 90 9.44 17.23 0.98
C ALA A 90 10.45 16.26 1.64
N ALA A 91 10.02 15.06 2.03
CA ALA A 91 10.87 14.01 2.57
C ALA A 91 11.53 13.12 1.49
N GLY A 92 11.23 13.32 0.20
CA GLY A 92 11.76 12.50 -0.90
C GLY A 92 10.93 11.24 -1.17
N GLU A 93 9.75 11.11 -0.58
CA GLU A 93 8.87 9.95 -0.75
C GLU A 93 7.93 10.17 -1.94
N TRP A 94 7.96 9.23 -2.90
CA TRP A 94 7.09 9.24 -4.06
C TRP A 94 5.74 8.60 -3.73
N SER A 95 4.67 9.18 -4.29
CA SER A 95 3.33 8.65 -4.25
C SER A 95 2.75 8.68 -5.67
N PRO A 96 2.44 7.51 -6.27
CA PRO A 96 2.73 6.15 -5.78
C PRO A 96 4.24 5.88 -5.54
N PRO A 97 4.60 4.94 -4.64
CA PRO A 97 6.01 4.69 -4.27
C PRO A 97 6.82 4.03 -5.39
N ASP A 98 6.19 3.22 -6.22
CA ASP A 98 6.84 2.54 -7.34
C ASP A 98 6.75 3.39 -8.62
N LEU A 99 7.89 3.94 -9.04
CA LEU A 99 8.00 4.63 -10.33
C LEU A 99 7.98 3.62 -11.50
N PRO A 100 7.39 3.99 -12.65
CA PRO A 100 7.34 3.10 -13.80
C PRO A 100 8.73 2.83 -14.35
N ARG A 101 8.90 1.67 -14.98
CA ARG A 101 10.12 1.34 -15.74
C ARG A 101 9.84 1.38 -17.23
N CYS A 102 10.77 1.93 -17.99
CA CYS A 102 10.71 1.99 -19.45
C CYS A 102 11.67 0.97 -20.05
N VAL A 103 11.16 0.05 -20.86
CA VAL A 103 11.92 -1.02 -21.50
C VAL A 103 11.84 -0.94 -23.02
N ASP A 104 12.92 -1.36 -23.66
CA ASP A 104 13.02 -1.48 -25.11
C ASP A 104 12.54 -2.88 -25.53
N GLU A 105 11.44 -2.93 -26.31
CA GLU A 105 10.85 -4.19 -26.80
C GLU A 105 11.84 -5.02 -27.65
N THR A 106 12.76 -4.36 -28.35
CA THR A 106 13.79 -5.01 -29.18
C THR A 106 14.85 -5.70 -28.32
N GLN A 107 15.21 -5.09 -27.18
CA GLN A 107 16.15 -5.67 -26.21
C GLN A 107 15.53 -6.82 -25.41
N GLU A 108 14.25 -6.72 -25.03
CA GLU A 108 13.50 -7.80 -24.38
C GLU A 108 13.42 -9.07 -25.26
N ARG A 109 13.20 -8.92 -26.58
CA ARG A 109 13.19 -10.06 -27.53
C ARG A 109 14.55 -10.74 -27.66
N LEU A 110 15.65 -10.00 -27.52
CA LEU A 110 17.02 -10.53 -27.58
C LEU A 110 17.40 -11.23 -26.27
N LYS A 111 17.00 -10.69 -25.12
CA LYS A 111 17.19 -11.32 -23.80
C LYS A 111 16.42 -12.63 -23.65
N LYS A 112 15.22 -12.75 -24.24
CA LYS A 112 14.47 -14.03 -24.27
C LYS A 112 15.17 -15.15 -25.05
N LYS A 113 16.12 -14.84 -25.95
CA LYS A 113 16.87 -15.85 -26.72
C LYS A 113 18.15 -16.35 -26.04
N ALA A 114 18.68 -15.63 -25.05
CA ALA A 114 19.84 -16.06 -24.29
C ALA A 114 19.35 -16.54 -22.92
N GLY A 115 19.29 -17.86 -22.75
CA GLY A 115 18.68 -18.57 -21.60
C GLY A 115 18.81 -17.84 -20.27
N SER A 116 17.70 -17.27 -19.80
CA SER A 116 17.53 -16.96 -18.39
C SER A 116 17.46 -18.27 -17.61
N PRO A 117 17.97 -18.32 -16.36
CA PRO A 117 17.62 -19.41 -15.44
C PRO A 117 16.09 -19.52 -15.36
N PRO A 118 15.52 -20.67 -14.93
CA PRO A 118 14.07 -20.78 -14.77
C PRO A 118 13.58 -19.55 -14.02
N ARG A 119 12.81 -18.72 -14.72
CA ARG A 119 12.20 -17.52 -14.15
C ARG A 119 11.48 -18.05 -12.92
N ARG A 120 11.85 -17.58 -11.71
CA ARG A 120 11.06 -17.90 -10.52
C ARG A 120 9.61 -17.65 -10.92
N PRO A 121 8.70 -18.62 -10.72
CA PRO A 121 7.31 -18.43 -11.11
C PRO A 121 6.88 -17.07 -10.58
N SER A 122 6.55 -16.14 -11.49
CA SER A 122 6.18 -14.79 -11.12
C SER A 122 4.94 -14.91 -10.23
N SER A 123 5.02 -14.46 -8.99
CA SER A 123 3.86 -14.40 -8.10
C SER A 123 3.02 -13.18 -8.45
N GLY A 124 1.70 -13.33 -8.48
CA GLY A 124 0.77 -12.22 -8.64
C GLY A 124 0.43 -11.63 -7.27
N THR A 125 0.37 -10.31 -7.15
CA THR A 125 -0.04 -9.63 -5.90
C THR A 125 -1.21 -8.70 -6.16
N CYS A 126 -2.31 -8.96 -5.47
CA CYS A 126 -3.48 -8.10 -5.37
C CYS A 126 -3.49 -7.39 -4.02
N ALA A 127 -4.07 -6.19 -3.95
CA ALA A 127 -4.21 -5.47 -2.70
C ALA A 127 -5.51 -4.67 -2.62
N VAL A 128 -6.02 -4.52 -1.40
CA VAL A 128 -7.03 -3.51 -1.04
C VAL A 128 -6.51 -2.67 0.11
N TRP A 129 -6.69 -1.35 0.04
CA TRP A 129 -6.25 -0.41 1.07
C TRP A 129 -7.19 0.78 1.19
N GLY A 130 -7.07 1.52 2.29
CA GLY A 130 -7.92 2.66 2.57
C GLY A 130 -9.40 2.32 2.51
N ARG A 131 -10.20 3.28 2.06
CA ARG A 131 -11.66 3.18 1.93
C ARG A 131 -12.08 2.61 0.57
N GLY A 132 -11.44 1.52 0.15
CA GLY A 132 -11.80 0.77 -1.05
C GLY A 132 -11.01 1.17 -2.30
N HIS A 133 -9.70 1.36 -2.17
CA HIS A 133 -8.79 1.32 -3.30
C HIS A 133 -8.32 -0.11 -3.53
N TYR A 134 -8.30 -0.55 -4.78
CA TYR A 134 -7.99 -1.93 -5.15
C TYR A 134 -6.95 -1.96 -6.26
N ARG A 135 -6.11 -3.00 -6.22
CA ARG A 135 -5.18 -3.41 -7.27
C ARG A 135 -5.40 -4.90 -7.56
N THR A 136 -5.68 -5.27 -8.80
CA THR A 136 -5.79 -6.67 -9.24
C THR A 136 -4.42 -7.34 -9.37
N PHE A 137 -4.41 -8.66 -9.56
CA PHE A 137 -3.18 -9.40 -9.79
C PHE A 137 -2.42 -8.92 -11.04
N ASP A 138 -3.15 -8.55 -12.10
CA ASP A 138 -2.58 -8.09 -13.38
C ASP A 138 -2.32 -6.57 -13.41
N GLY A 139 -2.59 -5.87 -12.30
CA GLY A 139 -2.19 -4.49 -12.06
C GLY A 139 -3.25 -3.43 -12.33
N SER A 140 -4.48 -3.81 -12.69
CA SER A 140 -5.61 -2.87 -12.81
C SER A 140 -5.95 -2.22 -11.48
N LEU A 141 -6.24 -0.93 -11.53
CA LEU A 141 -6.62 -0.15 -10.36
C LEU A 141 -8.02 0.37 -10.49
N PHE A 142 -8.72 0.33 -9.37
CA PHE A 142 -10.05 0.91 -9.26
C PHE A 142 -10.31 1.33 -7.82
N SER A 143 -11.34 2.15 -7.64
CA SER A 143 -11.69 2.64 -6.32
C SER A 143 -13.19 2.71 -6.18
N PHE A 144 -13.70 2.21 -5.07
CA PHE A 144 -15.12 2.20 -4.77
C PHE A 144 -15.35 2.01 -3.30
N GLN A 145 -16.29 2.77 -2.76
CA GLN A 145 -16.66 2.69 -1.36
C GLN A 145 -17.87 1.77 -1.21
N SER A 146 -17.70 0.67 -0.49
CA SER A 146 -18.78 -0.23 -0.13
C SER A 146 -18.69 -0.57 1.35
N ARG A 147 -19.84 -0.80 1.98
CA ARG A 147 -19.94 -1.23 3.39
C ARG A 147 -20.24 -2.72 3.53
N CYS A 148 -20.35 -3.43 2.41
CA CYS A 148 -20.63 -4.87 2.39
C CYS A 148 -19.34 -5.68 2.57
N ARG A 149 -19.50 -6.96 2.91
CA ARG A 149 -18.44 -7.95 2.70
C ARG A 149 -18.36 -8.30 1.21
N HIS A 150 -17.15 -8.47 0.69
CA HIS A 150 -16.91 -8.84 -0.71
C HIS A 150 -15.92 -9.98 -0.78
N LEU A 151 -16.05 -10.77 -1.85
CA LEU A 151 -15.04 -11.73 -2.24
C LEU A 151 -13.87 -11.00 -2.90
N LEU A 152 -12.73 -10.94 -2.20
CA LEU A 152 -11.52 -10.29 -2.71
C LEU A 152 -10.82 -11.17 -3.74
N ALA A 153 -10.49 -12.40 -3.37
CA ALA A 153 -9.82 -13.37 -4.23
C ALA A 153 -10.34 -14.79 -3.96
N HIS A 154 -10.47 -15.60 -4.99
CA HIS A 154 -10.89 -17.00 -4.89
C HIS A 154 -10.22 -17.81 -6.00
N GLU A 155 -9.80 -19.04 -5.70
CA GLU A 155 -9.42 -19.99 -6.74
C GLU A 155 -10.67 -20.66 -7.32
N CYS A 156 -11.17 -20.15 -8.44
CA CYS A 156 -12.50 -20.50 -8.96
C CYS A 156 -12.51 -21.78 -9.81
N ARG A 157 -11.34 -22.32 -10.16
CA ARG A 157 -11.22 -23.63 -10.83
C ARG A 157 -11.02 -24.78 -9.85
N GLY A 158 -10.27 -24.54 -8.77
CA GLY A 158 -9.96 -25.54 -7.76
C GLY A 158 -10.91 -25.54 -6.57
N ASP A 159 -11.56 -24.40 -6.28
CA ASP A 159 -12.42 -24.17 -5.11
C ASP A 159 -11.72 -24.44 -3.77
N THR A 160 -10.38 -24.28 -3.72
CA THR A 160 -9.59 -24.65 -2.53
C THR A 160 -9.51 -23.55 -1.48
N PHE A 161 -9.53 -22.27 -1.89
CA PHE A 161 -9.49 -21.16 -0.96
C PHE A 161 -10.25 -19.92 -1.45
N SER A 162 -10.70 -19.09 -0.51
CA SER A 162 -11.19 -17.75 -0.79
C SER A 162 -10.84 -16.75 0.31
N VAL A 163 -10.66 -15.49 -0.06
CA VAL A 163 -10.34 -14.38 0.82
C VAL A 163 -11.47 -13.37 0.72
N HIS A 164 -12.07 -13.05 1.87
CA HIS A 164 -13.18 -12.12 1.97
C HIS A 164 -12.78 -10.95 2.84
N VAL A 165 -13.16 -9.76 2.41
CA VAL A 165 -12.93 -8.53 3.15
C VAL A 165 -14.22 -7.77 3.37
N GLY A 166 -14.41 -7.25 4.57
CA GLY A 166 -15.58 -6.42 4.90
C GLY A 166 -15.16 -5.12 5.54
N ASP A 167 -15.74 -4.02 5.10
CA ASP A 167 -15.51 -2.70 5.70
C ASP A 167 -16.42 -2.52 6.92
N SER A 168 -16.13 -3.27 7.98
CA SER A 168 -16.90 -3.29 9.21
C SER A 168 -16.65 -2.01 10.02
N GLN A 169 -17.73 -1.29 10.36
CA GLN A 169 -17.70 -0.16 11.31
C GLN A 169 -16.95 1.11 10.86
N CYS A 170 -17.22 1.60 9.65
CA CYS A 170 -17.10 3.05 9.44
C CYS A 170 -18.24 3.73 10.23
N SER A 171 -17.96 4.35 11.38
CA SER A 171 -18.97 5.14 12.10
C SER A 171 -19.47 6.29 11.20
N ASN A 172 -20.71 6.75 11.42
CA ASN A 172 -21.25 7.94 10.74
C ASN A 172 -20.56 9.24 11.20
N ASP A 173 -19.61 9.14 12.12
CA ASP A 173 -18.92 10.29 12.68
C ASP A 173 -17.75 10.66 11.78
N SER A 174 -17.87 11.82 11.13
CA SER A 174 -16.85 12.39 10.24
C SER A 174 -15.45 12.54 10.87
N ALA A 175 -15.34 12.32 12.19
CA ALA A 175 -14.11 12.33 12.96
C ALA A 175 -13.34 10.99 12.98
N SER A 176 -13.97 9.84 12.69
CA SER A 176 -13.25 8.56 12.62
C SER A 176 -12.63 8.38 11.23
N LEU A 177 -11.36 8.78 11.10
CA LEU A 177 -10.57 8.56 9.89
C LEU A 177 -10.24 7.07 9.62
N PHE A 178 -10.49 6.20 10.61
CA PHE A 178 -10.12 4.79 10.57
C PHE A 178 -11.36 3.92 10.33
N CYS A 179 -11.43 3.28 9.17
CA CYS A 179 -12.35 2.18 8.88
C CYS A 179 -11.55 0.88 9.02
N ARG A 180 -11.79 0.12 10.10
CA ARG A 180 -11.12 -1.15 10.29
C ARG A 180 -11.74 -2.22 9.38
N ARG A 181 -10.92 -2.86 8.56
CA ARG A 181 -11.37 -3.95 7.68
C ARG A 181 -11.44 -5.25 8.48
N SER A 182 -12.44 -6.06 8.19
CA SER A 182 -12.53 -7.45 8.64
C SER A 182 -11.98 -8.37 7.57
N LEU A 183 -11.35 -9.47 7.98
CA LEU A 183 -10.74 -10.47 7.12
C LEU A 183 -11.28 -11.85 7.50
N ASP A 184 -11.81 -12.55 6.51
CA ASP A 184 -12.11 -13.98 6.60
C ASP A 184 -11.33 -14.70 5.50
N VAL A 185 -10.66 -15.80 5.86
CA VAL A 185 -10.00 -16.69 4.90
C VAL A 185 -10.69 -18.04 4.97
N TYR A 186 -11.09 -18.57 3.82
CA TYR A 186 -11.65 -19.92 3.71
C TYR A 186 -10.60 -20.81 3.05
N VAL A 187 -10.38 -21.99 3.62
CA VAL A 187 -9.53 -23.04 3.04
C VAL A 187 -10.27 -24.36 3.16
N GLU A 188 -10.47 -25.06 2.03
CA GLU A 188 -11.16 -26.36 1.98
C GLU A 188 -12.53 -26.33 2.72
N GLY A 189 -13.27 -25.22 2.55
CA GLY A 189 -14.56 -25.00 3.21
C GLY A 189 -14.50 -24.53 4.67
N LEU A 190 -13.33 -24.53 5.33
CA LEU A 190 -13.17 -24.07 6.70
C LEU A 190 -12.99 -22.55 6.76
N ARG A 191 -13.82 -21.86 7.57
CA ARG A 191 -13.75 -20.40 7.76
C ARG A 191 -12.80 -20.03 8.90
N PHE A 192 -11.73 -19.31 8.58
CA PHE A 192 -10.80 -18.72 9.53
C PHE A 192 -11.06 -17.22 9.69
N GLY A 193 -11.31 -16.80 10.94
CA GLY A 193 -11.39 -15.40 11.33
C GLY A 193 -10.13 -14.96 12.08
N PHE A 194 -9.97 -13.64 12.24
CA PHE A 194 -8.79 -13.06 12.86
C PHE A 194 -9.16 -11.95 13.86
N GLU A 195 -8.62 -12.08 15.08
CA GLU A 195 -8.69 -11.08 16.15
C GLU A 195 -7.31 -10.43 16.31
N LEU A 196 -7.26 -9.16 16.73
CA LEU A 196 -6.02 -8.38 16.76
C LEU A 196 -5.52 -8.02 18.15
N ASP A 197 -6.39 -8.05 19.16
CA ASP A 197 -6.04 -7.64 20.53
C ASP A 197 -6.55 -8.66 21.57
N PRO A 198 -5.73 -9.65 21.96
CA PRO A 198 -4.44 -10.01 21.34
C PRO A 198 -4.61 -10.68 19.95
N PRO A 199 -3.55 -10.79 19.12
CA PRO A 199 -3.63 -11.46 17.83
C PRO A 199 -3.99 -12.95 17.94
N ARG A 200 -5.12 -13.35 17.35
CA ARG A 200 -5.63 -14.74 17.38
C ARG A 200 -6.25 -15.11 16.05
N VAL A 201 -6.17 -16.39 15.71
CA VAL A 201 -6.94 -17.01 14.64
C VAL A 201 -8.10 -17.78 15.24
N THR A 202 -9.27 -17.67 14.63
CA THR A 202 -10.51 -18.34 15.05
C THR A 202 -10.98 -19.32 13.97
N LEU A 203 -11.46 -20.48 14.39
CA LEU A 203 -12.04 -21.51 13.52
C LEU A 203 -13.28 -22.08 14.22
N GLY A 204 -14.47 -21.69 13.77
CA GLY A 204 -15.72 -21.97 14.49
C GLY A 204 -15.66 -21.42 15.92
N ASN A 205 -15.84 -22.31 16.90
CA ASN A 205 -15.75 -21.95 18.33
C ASN A 205 -14.33 -22.06 18.91
N ALA A 206 -13.37 -22.57 18.13
CA ALA A 206 -11.98 -22.70 18.55
C ALA A 206 -11.21 -21.40 18.26
N SER A 207 -10.21 -21.10 19.09
CA SER A 207 -9.36 -19.94 18.90
C SER A 207 -7.95 -20.20 19.43
N ALA A 208 -6.93 -19.77 18.67
CA ALA A 208 -5.52 -19.97 18.99
C ALA A 208 -4.75 -18.65 18.89
N ARG A 209 -3.73 -18.47 19.74
CA ARG A 209 -2.81 -17.32 19.64
C ARG A 209 -1.91 -17.48 18.42
N ILE A 210 -1.57 -16.37 17.78
CA ILE A 210 -0.59 -16.30 16.69
C ILE A 210 0.81 -16.09 17.32
N PRO A 211 1.89 -16.74 16.85
CA PRO A 211 1.97 -17.62 15.67
C PRO A 211 1.41 -19.03 15.92
N THR A 212 0.82 -19.62 14.89
CA THR A 212 0.29 -21.00 14.95
C THR A 212 0.21 -21.63 13.56
N THR A 213 0.01 -22.95 13.52
CA THR A 213 -0.42 -23.69 12.33
C THR A 213 -1.70 -24.42 12.67
N LEU A 214 -2.75 -24.21 11.87
CA LEU A 214 -4.08 -24.76 12.11
C LEU A 214 -4.69 -25.19 10.77
N GLU A 215 -5.04 -26.47 10.65
CA GLU A 215 -5.77 -27.02 9.48
C GLU A 215 -5.14 -26.61 8.12
N GLY A 216 -3.82 -26.77 7.99
CA GLY A 216 -3.08 -26.44 6.76
C GLY A 216 -2.73 -24.96 6.58
N LEU A 217 -3.24 -24.08 7.46
CA LEU A 217 -2.96 -22.65 7.47
C LEU A 217 -1.84 -22.32 8.46
N ARG A 218 -0.74 -21.75 7.98
CA ARG A 218 0.30 -21.16 8.83
C ARG A 218 0.01 -19.69 9.03
N VAL A 219 -0.12 -19.26 10.28
CA VAL A 219 -0.41 -17.88 10.65
C VAL A 219 0.71 -17.35 11.52
N ASP A 220 1.42 -16.34 11.04
CA ASP A 220 2.52 -15.68 11.73
C ASP A 220 2.18 -14.20 12.03
N TYR A 221 2.88 -13.61 12.99
CA TYR A 221 2.84 -12.17 13.26
C TYR A 221 4.23 -11.58 13.06
N VAL A 222 4.42 -10.85 11.96
CA VAL A 222 5.73 -10.37 11.51
C VAL A 222 5.66 -8.89 11.20
N ALA A 223 6.55 -8.11 11.80
CA ALA A 223 6.67 -6.66 11.57
C ALA A 223 5.33 -5.90 11.69
N GLY A 224 4.52 -6.26 12.70
CA GLY A 224 3.22 -5.61 12.94
C GLY A 224 2.08 -6.11 12.04
N ARG A 225 2.30 -7.15 11.22
CA ARG A 225 1.32 -7.69 10.28
C ARG A 225 1.01 -9.15 10.57
N ILE A 226 -0.24 -9.55 10.37
CA ILE A 226 -0.63 -10.95 10.31
C ILE A 226 -0.29 -11.47 8.90
N VAL A 227 0.48 -12.56 8.84
CA VAL A 227 0.85 -13.24 7.60
C VAL A 227 0.26 -14.64 7.62
N ILE A 228 -0.64 -14.91 6.68
CA ILE A 228 -1.38 -16.16 6.54
C ILE A 228 -0.89 -16.85 5.29
N SER A 229 -0.37 -18.05 5.38
CA SER A 229 0.18 -18.78 4.23
C SER A 229 -0.28 -20.23 4.23
N SER A 230 -0.39 -20.82 3.03
CA SER A 230 -0.76 -22.21 2.83
C SER A 230 0.10 -22.84 1.73
N GLN A 231 0.23 -24.17 1.76
CA GLN A 231 0.85 -24.94 0.69
C GLN A 231 0.03 -24.92 -0.62
N LEU A 232 -1.21 -24.42 -0.57
CA LEU A 232 -2.06 -24.15 -1.73
C LEU A 232 -1.55 -22.98 -2.60
N GLY A 233 -0.41 -22.38 -2.26
CA GLY A 233 0.27 -21.37 -3.08
C GLY A 233 -0.30 -19.97 -2.96
N PHE A 234 -0.95 -19.65 -1.82
CA PHE A 234 -1.40 -18.30 -1.50
C PHE A 234 -0.79 -17.79 -0.19
N THR A 235 -0.65 -16.47 -0.10
CA THR A 235 -0.28 -15.76 1.13
C THR A 235 -1.14 -14.50 1.27
N VAL A 236 -1.78 -14.31 2.42
CA VAL A 236 -2.50 -13.10 2.79
C VAL A 236 -1.71 -12.34 3.84
N THR A 237 -1.44 -11.05 3.60
CA THR A 237 -0.79 -10.17 4.57
C THR A 237 -1.77 -9.06 4.96
N TRP A 238 -2.00 -8.89 6.27
CA TRP A 238 -2.92 -7.89 6.80
C TRP A 238 -2.26 -7.06 7.89
N ASN A 239 -2.36 -5.74 7.80
CA ASN A 239 -1.81 -4.80 8.80
C ASN A 239 -2.67 -4.65 10.06
N GLY A 240 -3.81 -5.35 10.15
CA GLY A 240 -4.76 -5.21 11.26
C GLY A 240 -5.65 -3.96 11.19
N GLU A 241 -5.54 -3.19 10.11
CA GLU A 241 -6.30 -1.98 9.84
C GLU A 241 -7.02 -2.12 8.50
N ASP A 242 -6.50 -1.50 7.44
CA ASP A 242 -7.13 -1.40 6.13
C ASP A 242 -6.36 -2.12 5.02
N LEU A 243 -5.04 -2.33 5.11
CA LEU A 243 -4.28 -2.94 4.03
C LEU A 243 -4.34 -4.47 4.09
N VAL A 244 -4.95 -5.08 3.09
CA VAL A 244 -4.93 -6.53 2.85
C VAL A 244 -4.26 -6.78 1.50
N GLU A 245 -3.19 -7.56 1.50
CA GLU A 245 -2.45 -7.98 0.32
C GLU A 245 -2.62 -9.50 0.14
N VAL A 246 -2.98 -9.94 -1.06
CA VAL A 246 -3.08 -11.36 -1.43
C VAL A 246 -2.03 -11.63 -2.48
N SER A 247 -1.10 -12.54 -2.20
CA SER A 247 -0.10 -13.02 -3.16
C SER A 247 -0.39 -14.48 -3.51
N VAL A 248 -0.26 -14.81 -4.80
CA VAL A 248 -0.49 -16.16 -5.33
C VAL A 248 0.68 -16.63 -6.19
N ASP A 249 0.99 -17.91 -6.11
CA ASP A 249 2.02 -18.55 -6.91
C ASP A 249 1.60 -18.64 -8.39
N ALA A 250 2.58 -18.75 -9.30
CA ALA A 250 2.27 -18.84 -10.74
C ALA A 250 1.46 -20.09 -11.14
N SER A 251 1.39 -21.11 -10.28
CA SER A 251 0.51 -22.27 -10.49
C SER A 251 -0.97 -21.90 -10.50
N LEU A 252 -1.35 -20.78 -9.89
CA LEU A 252 -2.73 -20.27 -9.84
C LEU A 252 -3.06 -19.32 -11.00
N LYS A 253 -2.16 -19.18 -11.99
CA LYS A 253 -2.39 -18.33 -13.16
C LYS A 253 -3.61 -18.80 -13.95
N GLY A 254 -4.55 -17.89 -14.16
CA GLY A 254 -5.82 -18.10 -14.87
C GLY A 254 -6.84 -18.95 -14.10
N SER A 255 -6.60 -19.30 -12.83
CA SER A 255 -7.56 -20.00 -11.97
C SER A 255 -8.27 -19.09 -10.97
N MET A 256 -7.87 -17.82 -10.89
CA MET A 256 -8.41 -16.88 -9.93
C MET A 256 -9.69 -16.18 -10.42
N CYS A 257 -10.52 -15.73 -9.49
CA CYS A 257 -11.57 -14.75 -9.73
C CYS A 257 -11.89 -13.95 -8.45
N GLY A 258 -12.78 -12.96 -8.56
CA GLY A 258 -13.11 -12.01 -7.50
C GLY A 258 -12.69 -10.58 -7.86
N LEU A 259 -12.66 -9.71 -6.86
CA LEU A 259 -12.21 -8.32 -7.04
C LEU A 259 -10.73 -8.20 -7.45
N CYS A 260 -9.92 -9.23 -7.21
CA CYS A 260 -8.53 -9.30 -7.61
C CYS A 260 -8.30 -9.68 -9.09
N GLY A 261 -9.35 -9.92 -9.87
CA GLY A 261 -9.24 -10.27 -11.30
C GLY A 261 -8.95 -11.75 -11.54
N GLN A 262 -8.55 -12.08 -12.78
CA GLN A 262 -8.40 -13.47 -13.25
C GLN A 262 -6.96 -14.01 -13.14
N TYR A 263 -5.99 -13.12 -12.90
CA TYR A 263 -4.57 -13.45 -12.81
C TYR A 263 -4.06 -14.16 -14.07
N ASP A 264 -4.18 -13.53 -15.22
CA ASP A 264 -3.83 -14.11 -16.52
C ASP A 264 -2.84 -13.26 -17.36
N ASP A 265 -2.19 -12.28 -16.72
CA ASP A 265 -1.31 -11.27 -17.32
C ASP A 265 -2.03 -10.25 -18.24
N ASP A 266 -3.36 -10.19 -18.27
CA ASP A 266 -4.10 -9.24 -19.09
C ASP A 266 -4.97 -8.27 -18.24
N PRO A 267 -4.46 -7.07 -17.90
CA PRO A 267 -5.24 -6.11 -17.13
C PRO A 267 -6.50 -5.60 -17.86
N THR A 268 -6.62 -5.81 -19.18
CA THR A 268 -7.79 -5.33 -19.93
C THR A 268 -9.04 -6.14 -19.65
N ASN A 269 -8.90 -7.35 -19.09
CA ASN A 269 -10.00 -8.27 -18.84
C ASN A 269 -10.37 -8.44 -17.36
N ASP A 270 -9.65 -7.79 -16.44
CA ASP A 270 -9.78 -7.96 -14.99
C ASP A 270 -11.19 -7.77 -14.41
N PHE A 271 -12.04 -6.98 -15.06
CA PHE A 271 -13.38 -6.65 -14.57
C PHE A 271 -14.42 -7.68 -15.04
N VAL A 272 -14.25 -8.93 -14.61
CA VAL A 272 -15.24 -10.00 -14.81
C VAL A 272 -16.16 -10.10 -13.59
N ASN A 273 -17.46 -9.93 -13.80
CA ASN A 273 -18.44 -10.03 -12.72
C ASN A 273 -18.59 -11.49 -12.22
N SER A 274 -19.32 -11.68 -11.11
CA SER A 274 -19.56 -13.01 -10.53
C SER A 274 -20.28 -14.03 -11.43
N HIS A 275 -20.81 -13.59 -12.57
CA HIS A 275 -21.46 -14.46 -13.57
C HIS A 275 -20.52 -14.78 -14.75
N GLY A 276 -19.22 -14.47 -14.63
CA GLY A 276 -18.23 -14.73 -15.68
C GLY A 276 -18.32 -13.78 -16.88
N ARG A 277 -18.97 -12.62 -16.74
CA ARG A 277 -19.11 -11.64 -17.83
C ARG A 277 -18.23 -10.43 -17.58
N GLN A 278 -17.47 -10.04 -18.60
CA GLN A 278 -16.71 -8.80 -18.59
C GLN A 278 -17.66 -7.60 -18.51
N VAL A 279 -17.37 -6.66 -17.61
CA VAL A 279 -18.17 -5.46 -17.38
C VAL A 279 -17.29 -4.21 -17.42
N THR A 280 -17.84 -3.11 -17.94
CA THR A 280 -17.15 -1.82 -18.01
C THR A 280 -17.43 -0.94 -16.78
N SER A 281 -18.56 -1.18 -16.10
CA SER A 281 -18.95 -0.45 -14.91
C SER A 281 -18.28 -1.03 -13.67
N ARG A 282 -17.47 -0.19 -12.99
CA ARG A 282 -16.76 -0.57 -11.75
C ARG A 282 -17.74 -0.85 -10.61
N SER A 283 -18.83 -0.09 -10.52
CA SER A 283 -19.87 -0.35 -9.52
C SER A 283 -20.56 -1.69 -9.76
N ALA A 284 -20.91 -2.01 -11.01
CA ALA A 284 -21.53 -3.30 -11.35
C ALA A 284 -20.58 -4.48 -11.09
N PHE A 285 -19.28 -4.31 -11.39
CA PHE A 285 -18.25 -5.30 -11.07
C PHE A 285 -18.23 -5.57 -9.55
N LEU A 286 -18.08 -4.53 -8.74
CA LEU A 286 -18.00 -4.65 -7.28
C LEU A 286 -19.27 -5.22 -6.65
N ASP A 287 -20.43 -4.72 -7.07
CA ASP A 287 -21.72 -5.16 -6.56
C ASP A 287 -21.95 -6.66 -6.81
N SER A 288 -21.43 -7.18 -7.93
CA SER A 288 -21.54 -8.61 -8.27
C SER A 288 -20.74 -9.52 -7.32
N TRP A 289 -19.69 -8.99 -6.69
CA TRP A 289 -18.80 -9.72 -5.78
C TRP A 289 -19.15 -9.54 -4.30
N LYS A 290 -20.28 -8.89 -3.99
CA LYS A 290 -20.82 -8.84 -2.62
C LYS A 290 -21.09 -10.26 -2.10
N ARG A 291 -20.91 -10.42 -0.78
CA ARG A 291 -21.22 -11.64 -0.05
C ARG A 291 -22.06 -11.28 1.16
N ASN A 292 -23.13 -12.02 1.35
CA ASN A 292 -23.98 -11.87 2.53
C ASN A 292 -23.34 -12.64 3.69
N GLU A 293 -23.55 -12.17 4.92
CA GLU A 293 -23.09 -12.85 6.15
C GLU A 293 -23.77 -14.21 6.40
N LEU A 294 -24.76 -14.59 5.58
CA LEU A 294 -25.71 -15.66 5.86
C LEU A 294 -25.59 -16.90 4.95
N GLU A 295 -24.54 -17.01 4.14
CA GLU A 295 -24.25 -18.29 3.46
C GLU A 295 -23.06 -18.96 4.13
N GLY A 296 -23.39 -19.65 5.23
CA GLY A 296 -22.58 -20.65 5.91
C GLY A 296 -23.41 -21.90 6.13
#